data_AF-A0AAV1A290-F1
#
_entry.id   AF-A0AAV1A290-F1
#
_cell.length_a   1.000
_cell.length_b   1.000
_cell.length_c   1.000
_cell.angle_alpha   90.00
_cell.angle_beta   90.00
_cell.angle_gamma   90.00
#
_symmetry.space_group_name_H-M   'P 1'
#
loop_
_entity.id
_entity.type
_entity.pdbx_description
1 polymer ?
#
loop_
_entity_poly.entity_id
_entity_poly.type
_entity_poly.pdbx_seq_one_letter_code
_entity_poly.pdbx_strand_id
1 'polypeptide(L)'
;MYKVRSGVFKYISNVIVADFSNDGVKRFNANAVINIEYDIQIIENFADEMFYSAGLGEIYNEGSFKNCLVEARQLINLLLSSQAENFMNPVIREKSYYALDYKKVSAICDKFKDSPDGIFRSLANKNAKPSARKKLMDVLKKNLKDFS
;
A
#
# COMPACT_ATOMS: atom_id res chain seq x y z
N MET A 1 3.76 -17.03 -22.78
CA MET A 1 2.53 -16.48 -22.17
C MET A 1 2.68 -16.18 -20.68
N TYR A 2 3.05 -17.14 -19.82
CA TYR A 2 3.24 -16.91 -18.38
C TYR A 2 4.14 -15.70 -18.05
N LYS A 3 5.38 -15.69 -18.56
CA LYS A 3 6.37 -14.61 -18.27
C LYS A 3 5.89 -13.21 -18.67
N VAL A 4 5.18 -13.12 -19.79
CA VAL A 4 4.64 -11.85 -20.30
C VAL A 4 3.54 -11.36 -19.36
N ARG A 5 2.57 -12.23 -19.02
CA ARG A 5 1.46 -11.88 -18.12
C ARG A 5 1.95 -11.53 -16.72
N SER A 6 2.85 -12.33 -16.14
CA SER A 6 3.47 -12.03 -14.85
C SER A 6 4.23 -10.70 -14.86
N GLY A 7 4.92 -10.41 -15.96
CA GLY A 7 5.62 -9.13 -16.17
C GLY A 7 4.66 -7.94 -16.18
N VAL A 8 3.51 -8.06 -16.85
CA VAL A 8 2.46 -7.03 -16.89
C VAL A 8 1.91 -6.76 -15.49
N PHE A 9 1.53 -7.80 -14.73
CA PHE A 9 1.03 -7.60 -13.37
C PHE A 9 2.08 -7.02 -12.42
N LYS A 10 3.34 -7.44 -12.55
CA LYS A 10 4.43 -6.84 -11.76
C LYS A 10 4.65 -5.36 -12.15
N TYR A 11 4.57 -5.03 -13.43
CA TYR A 11 4.63 -3.65 -13.89
C TYR A 11 3.50 -2.79 -13.31
N ILE A 12 2.26 -3.28 -13.36
CA ILE A 12 1.09 -2.62 -12.75
C ILE A 12 1.33 -2.37 -11.26
N SER A 13 1.80 -3.39 -10.52
CA SER A 13 2.13 -3.26 -9.09
C SER A 13 3.15 -2.15 -8.85
N ASN A 14 4.23 -2.13 -9.64
CA ASN A 14 5.28 -1.14 -9.51
C ASN A 14 4.78 0.29 -9.81
N VAL A 15 3.92 0.47 -10.81
CA VAL A 15 3.33 1.77 -11.17
C VAL A 15 2.44 2.28 -10.04
N ILE A 16 1.54 1.44 -9.50
CA ILE A 16 0.67 1.82 -8.38
C ILE A 16 1.49 2.31 -7.19
N VAL A 17 2.53 1.55 -6.81
CA VAL A 17 3.42 1.91 -5.69
C VAL A 17 4.19 3.21 -5.97
N ALA A 18 4.68 3.39 -7.21
CA ALA A 18 5.40 4.58 -7.61
C ALA A 18 4.50 5.84 -7.62
N ASP A 19 3.22 5.70 -8.00
CA ASP A 19 2.29 6.82 -8.03
C ASP A 19 2.02 7.42 -6.64
N PHE A 20 2.07 6.61 -5.57
CA PHE A 20 1.95 7.11 -4.20
C PHE A 20 3.13 8.02 -3.79
N SER A 21 4.33 7.80 -4.31
CA SER A 21 5.51 8.62 -4.06
C SER A 21 5.79 9.65 -5.14
N ASN A 22 5.06 9.60 -6.27
CA ASN A 22 5.22 10.50 -7.42
C ASN A 22 5.11 11.98 -7.00
N ASP A 23 6.00 12.83 -7.53
CA ASP A 23 6.07 14.26 -7.22
C ASP A 23 4.81 15.05 -7.57
N GLY A 24 4.01 14.56 -8.53
CA GLY A 24 2.69 15.09 -8.84
C GLY A 24 1.67 14.90 -7.72
N VAL A 25 1.83 13.84 -6.92
CA VAL A 25 0.98 13.58 -5.75
C VAL A 25 1.55 14.32 -4.54
N LYS A 26 0.95 15.47 -4.21
CA LYS A 26 1.36 16.27 -3.05
C LYS A 26 0.82 15.73 -1.73
N ARG A 27 -0.39 15.19 -1.73
CA ARG A 27 -1.05 14.60 -0.56
C ARG A 27 -2.14 13.64 -0.96
N PHE A 28 -2.39 12.64 -0.13
CA PHE A 28 -3.54 11.74 -0.23
C PHE A 28 -4.02 11.33 1.17
N ASN A 29 -5.23 10.80 1.28
CA ASN A 29 -5.84 10.41 2.57
C ASN A 29 -6.33 8.96 2.53
N ALA A 30 -6.88 8.46 3.65
CA ALA A 30 -7.36 7.08 3.72
C ALA A 30 -8.46 6.77 2.70
N ASN A 31 -9.32 7.72 2.33
CA ASN A 31 -10.38 7.48 1.34
C ASN A 31 -9.79 7.18 -0.05
N ALA A 32 -8.71 7.87 -0.43
CA ALA A 32 -8.00 7.56 -1.67
C ALA A 32 -7.40 6.14 -1.63
N VAL A 33 -6.83 5.75 -0.49
CA VAL A 33 -6.27 4.40 -0.30
C VAL A 33 -7.36 3.32 -0.35
N ILE A 34 -8.54 3.56 0.23
CA ILE A 34 -9.70 2.65 0.18
C ILE A 34 -10.19 2.47 -1.26
N ASN A 35 -10.26 3.54 -2.06
CA ASN A 35 -10.66 3.42 -3.46
C ASN A 35 -9.64 2.57 -4.25
N ILE A 36 -8.34 2.80 -4.02
CA ILE A 36 -7.29 1.99 -4.64
C ILE A 36 -7.33 0.54 -4.15
N GLU A 37 -7.74 0.28 -2.89
CA GLU A 37 -7.95 -1.08 -2.39
C GLU A 37 -8.96 -1.84 -3.25
N TYR A 38 -10.10 -1.22 -3.56
CA TYR A 38 -11.11 -1.81 -4.43
C TYR A 38 -10.56 -2.09 -5.84
N ASP A 39 -9.81 -1.14 -6.42
CA ASP A 39 -9.20 -1.33 -7.73
C ASP A 39 -8.19 -2.50 -7.73
N ILE A 40 -7.34 -2.61 -6.69
CA ILE A 40 -6.40 -3.73 -6.56
C ILE A 40 -7.15 -5.05 -6.40
N GLN A 41 -8.24 -5.11 -5.62
CA GLN A 41 -9.04 -6.34 -5.50
C GLN A 41 -9.59 -6.79 -6.87
N ILE A 42 -10.04 -5.85 -7.70
CA ILE A 42 -10.50 -6.14 -9.06
C ILE A 42 -9.35 -6.68 -9.92
N ILE A 43 -8.19 -6.02 -9.90
CA ILE A 43 -7.00 -6.44 -10.67
C ILE A 43 -6.50 -7.81 -10.21
N GLU A 44 -6.50 -8.08 -8.91
CA GLU A 44 -6.10 -9.36 -8.35
C GLU A 44 -7.05 -10.49 -8.79
N ASN A 45 -8.37 -10.26 -8.72
CA ASN A 45 -9.34 -11.26 -9.17
C ASN A 45 -9.18 -11.55 -10.67
N PHE A 46 -9.02 -10.49 -11.49
CA PHE A 46 -8.71 -10.65 -12.90
C PHE A 46 -7.39 -11.42 -13.13
N ALA A 47 -6.36 -11.15 -12.32
CA ALA A 47 -5.09 -11.87 -12.41
C ALA A 47 -5.25 -13.38 -12.14
N ASP A 48 -6.08 -13.75 -11.17
CA ASP A 48 -6.42 -15.15 -10.88
C ASP A 48 -7.17 -15.80 -12.03
N GLU A 49 -8.23 -15.15 -12.53
CA GLU A 49 -9.03 -15.66 -13.64
C GLU A 49 -8.16 -15.90 -14.88
N MET A 50 -7.25 -14.96 -15.19
CA MET A 50 -6.31 -15.09 -16.30
C MET A 50 -5.25 -16.17 -16.09
N PHE A 51 -4.97 -16.54 -14.84
CA PHE A 51 -4.05 -17.62 -14.50
C PHE A 51 -4.72 -18.98 -14.76
N TYR A 52 -5.91 -19.19 -14.20
CA TYR A 52 -6.64 -20.45 -14.34
C TYR A 52 -7.16 -20.66 -15.77
N SER A 53 -7.70 -19.64 -16.43
CA SER A 53 -8.15 -19.74 -17.83
C SER A 53 -7.04 -20.06 -18.82
N ALA A 54 -5.78 -19.83 -18.46
CA ALA A 54 -4.62 -20.22 -19.25
C ALA A 54 -4.14 -21.66 -19.00
N GLY A 55 -4.84 -22.44 -18.17
CA GLY A 55 -4.45 -23.79 -17.77
C GLY A 55 -3.24 -23.83 -16.84
N LEU A 56 -2.81 -22.70 -16.27
CA LEU A 56 -1.60 -22.64 -15.45
C LEU A 56 -1.82 -23.21 -14.05
N GLY A 57 -3.06 -23.24 -13.55
CA GLY A 57 -3.40 -23.80 -12.25
C GLY A 57 -3.11 -25.29 -12.10
N GLU A 58 -3.18 -26.05 -13.20
CA GLU A 58 -2.86 -27.49 -13.22
C GLU A 58 -1.35 -27.75 -13.25
N ILE A 59 -0.57 -26.78 -13.74
CA ILE A 59 0.88 -26.88 -13.92
C ILE A 59 1.60 -26.36 -12.67
N TYR A 60 1.05 -25.34 -12.02
CA TYR A 60 1.62 -24.65 -10.87
C TYR A 60 0.64 -24.69 -9.70
N ASN A 61 0.73 -25.75 -8.89
CA ASN A 61 -0.19 -26.03 -7.76
C ASN A 61 -0.34 -24.89 -6.74
N GLU A 62 0.63 -23.97 -6.64
CA GLU A 62 0.62 -22.84 -5.71
C GLU A 62 0.87 -21.49 -6.43
N GLY A 63 0.75 -21.47 -7.75
CA GLY A 63 0.95 -20.26 -8.55
C GLY A 63 -0.31 -19.41 -8.64
N SER A 64 -0.14 -18.07 -8.64
CA SER A 64 -1.16 -17.13 -9.11
C SER A 64 -0.47 -15.88 -9.62
N PHE A 65 -1.04 -15.22 -10.64
CA PHE A 65 -0.57 -13.90 -11.04
C PHE A 65 -0.81 -12.83 -9.96
N LYS A 66 -1.67 -13.09 -8.96
CA LYS A 66 -1.80 -12.25 -7.76
C LYS A 66 -0.48 -12.05 -7.03
N ASN A 67 0.40 -13.05 -7.04
CA ASN A 67 1.72 -12.96 -6.41
C ASN A 67 2.59 -11.84 -7.00
N CYS A 68 2.35 -11.45 -8.27
CA CYS A 68 3.04 -10.34 -8.90
C CYS A 68 2.60 -8.97 -8.38
N LEU A 69 1.45 -8.88 -7.71
CA LEU A 69 0.84 -7.66 -7.16
C LEU A 69 1.19 -7.43 -5.68
N VAL A 70 2.00 -8.31 -5.08
CA VAL A 70 2.22 -8.36 -3.63
C VAL A 70 2.74 -7.06 -3.01
N GLU A 71 3.60 -6.31 -3.70
CA GLU A 71 4.12 -5.03 -3.20
C GLU A 71 3.00 -4.00 -3.03
N ALA A 72 2.16 -3.83 -4.05
CA ALA A 72 1.01 -2.94 -3.99
C ALA A 72 -0.01 -3.40 -2.93
N ARG A 73 -0.30 -4.70 -2.83
CA ARG A 73 -1.20 -5.26 -1.82
C ARG A 73 -0.69 -5.01 -0.40
N GLN A 74 0.58 -5.29 -0.13
CA GLN A 74 1.18 -5.07 1.19
C GLN A 74 1.21 -3.58 1.54
N LEU A 75 1.45 -2.69 0.57
CA LEU A 75 1.41 -1.25 0.78
C LEU A 75 0.01 -0.78 1.20
N ILE A 76 -1.04 -1.19 0.49
CA ILE A 76 -2.42 -0.85 0.86
C ILE A 76 -2.76 -1.39 2.25
N ASN A 77 -2.40 -2.65 2.54
CA ASN A 77 -2.61 -3.25 3.86
C ASN A 77 -1.91 -2.44 4.96
N LEU A 78 -0.69 -1.92 4.71
CA LEU A 78 0.03 -1.07 5.65
C LEU A 78 -0.68 0.28 5.86
N LEU A 79 -1.05 0.96 4.78
CA LEU A 79 -1.67 2.29 4.82
C LEU A 79 -3.08 2.27 5.47
N LEU A 80 -3.78 1.14 5.40
CA LEU A 80 -5.07 0.95 6.04
C LEU A 80 -4.99 0.29 7.42
N SER A 81 -3.81 -0.21 7.82
CA SER A 81 -3.60 -0.93 9.08
C SER A 81 -3.93 -0.06 10.30
N SER A 82 -4.54 -0.70 11.29
CA SER A 82 -4.72 -0.16 12.64
C SER A 82 -3.52 -0.40 13.56
N GLN A 83 -2.45 -1.03 13.05
CA GLN A 83 -1.22 -1.34 13.78
C GLN A 83 -0.01 -1.19 12.85
N ALA A 84 0.07 -0.06 12.16
CA ALA A 84 1.07 0.14 11.11
C ALA A 84 2.52 0.24 11.63
N GLU A 85 2.70 0.58 12.90
CA GLU A 85 3.97 0.54 13.63
C GLU A 85 4.61 -0.86 13.62
N ASN A 86 3.79 -1.92 13.47
CA ASN A 86 4.29 -3.29 13.35
C ASN A 86 5.16 -3.49 12.10
N PHE A 87 5.11 -2.60 11.11
CA PHE A 87 6.04 -2.61 9.98
C PHE A 87 7.51 -2.50 10.42
N MET A 88 7.78 -1.86 11.56
CA MET A 88 9.13 -1.75 12.10
C MET A 88 9.60 -3.02 12.80
N ASN A 89 8.71 -3.94 13.15
CA ASN A 89 9.07 -5.22 13.74
C ASN A 89 9.61 -6.15 12.62
N PRO A 90 10.88 -6.61 12.70
CA PRO A 90 11.49 -7.41 11.63
C PRO A 90 10.71 -8.70 11.31
N VAL A 91 10.19 -9.38 12.34
CA VAL A 91 9.44 -10.64 12.19
C VAL A 91 8.10 -10.40 11.50
N ILE A 92 7.38 -9.35 11.89
CA ILE A 92 6.11 -9.01 11.25
C ILE A 92 6.35 -8.51 9.83
N ARG A 93 7.41 -7.74 9.60
CA ARG A 93 7.78 -7.27 8.26
C ARG A 93 8.09 -8.44 7.34
N GLU A 94 8.94 -9.37 7.76
CA GLU A 94 9.27 -10.56 6.96
C GLU A 94 8.04 -11.40 6.62
N LYS A 95 7.06 -11.47 7.54
CA LYS A 95 5.83 -12.25 7.32
C LYS A 95 4.81 -11.53 6.43
N SER A 96 4.59 -10.24 6.65
CA SER A 96 3.41 -9.51 6.14
C SER A 96 3.74 -8.37 5.19
N TYR A 97 4.99 -7.88 5.21
CA TYR A 97 5.42 -6.68 4.48
C TYR A 97 6.80 -6.85 3.80
N TYR A 98 7.16 -8.09 3.46
CA TYR A 98 8.49 -8.43 2.95
C TYR A 98 8.82 -7.77 1.60
N ALA A 99 7.80 -7.42 0.81
CA ALA A 99 7.97 -6.78 -0.48
C ALA A 99 8.16 -5.26 -0.37
N LEU A 100 7.96 -4.67 0.81
CA LEU A 100 8.02 -3.23 1.01
C LEU A 100 9.41 -2.76 1.44
N ASP A 101 9.96 -1.80 0.71
CA ASP A 101 11.21 -1.12 1.06
C ASP A 101 10.98 0.03 2.05
N TYR A 102 11.88 0.20 3.03
CA TYR A 102 11.77 1.23 4.07
C TYR A 102 11.77 2.65 3.49
N LYS A 103 12.63 2.95 2.51
CA LYS A 103 12.75 4.29 1.93
C LYS A 103 11.53 4.66 1.10
N LYS A 104 11.02 3.71 0.29
CA LYS A 104 9.77 3.90 -0.44
C LYS A 104 8.59 4.16 0.50
N VAL A 105 8.44 3.33 1.53
CA VAL A 105 7.35 3.49 2.52
C VAL A 105 7.47 4.85 3.23
N SER A 106 8.67 5.26 3.62
CA SER A 106 8.93 6.58 4.22
C SER A 106 8.42 7.72 3.33
N ALA A 107 8.85 7.74 2.07
CA ALA A 107 8.46 8.76 1.09
C ALA A 107 6.94 8.80 0.84
N ILE A 108 6.28 7.64 0.81
CA ILE A 108 4.83 7.53 0.67
C ILE A 108 4.12 8.04 1.93
N CYS A 109 4.57 7.62 3.10
CA CYS A 109 3.99 8.05 4.37
C CYS A 109 4.07 9.57 4.54
N ASP A 110 5.14 10.24 4.09
CA ASP A 110 5.23 11.71 4.15
C ASP A 110 4.08 12.42 3.42
N LYS A 111 3.61 11.84 2.30
CA LYS A 111 2.47 12.33 1.51
C LYS A 111 1.10 11.93 2.09
N PHE A 112 1.04 10.96 3.00
CA PHE A 112 -0.21 10.54 3.65
C PHE A 112 -0.69 11.56 4.69
N LYS A 113 -1.88 12.14 4.45
CA LYS A 113 -2.53 13.20 5.23
C LYS A 113 -4.01 12.90 5.45
N ASP A 114 -4.31 12.19 6.53
CA ASP A 114 -5.69 11.78 6.89
C ASP A 114 -6.60 12.94 7.32
N SER A 115 -6.03 14.12 7.58
CA SER A 115 -6.77 15.32 7.98
C SER A 115 -6.20 16.56 7.28
N PRO A 116 -6.99 17.61 7.02
CA PRO A 116 -6.46 18.87 6.50
C PRO A 116 -5.43 19.47 7.46
N ASP A 117 -4.27 19.88 6.93
CA ASP A 117 -3.18 20.55 7.69
C ASP A 117 -3.49 22.05 7.97
N GLY A 118 -4.77 22.44 8.00
CA GLY A 118 -5.18 23.85 7.93
C GLY A 118 -5.00 24.64 9.23
N ILE A 119 -4.49 25.87 9.07
CA ILE A 119 -4.57 27.02 10.00
C ILE A 119 -6.02 27.27 10.49
N PHE A 120 -7.02 26.81 9.73
CA PHE A 120 -8.44 26.80 10.10
C PHE A 120 -8.86 25.75 11.14
N ARG A 121 -7.92 24.95 11.69
CA ARG A 121 -8.18 24.10 12.88
C ARG A 121 -8.69 24.93 14.07
N SER A 122 -8.40 26.24 14.12
CA SER A 122 -8.94 27.12 15.16
C SER A 122 -10.44 27.43 15.01
N LEU A 123 -11.01 27.23 13.81
CA LEU A 123 -12.39 27.59 13.46
C LEU A 123 -13.28 26.36 13.22
N ALA A 124 -12.72 25.26 12.71
CA ALA A 124 -13.43 24.00 12.52
C ALA A 124 -13.16 23.04 13.69
N ASN A 125 -14.12 22.97 14.62
CA ASN A 125 -14.23 21.98 15.70
C ASN A 125 -12.99 21.79 16.59
N LYS A 126 -12.99 22.46 17.75
CA LYS A 126 -12.09 22.19 18.89
C LYS A 126 -12.15 20.74 19.42
N ASN A 127 -13.09 19.92 18.94
CA ASN A 127 -13.35 18.55 19.40
C ASN A 127 -13.06 17.46 18.35
N ALA A 128 -12.46 17.77 17.19
CA ALA A 128 -12.11 16.75 16.21
C ALA A 128 -10.92 15.90 16.71
N LYS A 129 -11.22 14.81 17.41
CA LYS A 129 -10.25 13.84 17.92
C LYS A 129 -9.40 13.34 16.73
N PRO A 130 -8.06 13.46 16.77
CA PRO A 130 -7.21 12.93 15.71
C PRO A 130 -7.53 11.45 15.51
N SER A 131 -7.73 11.01 14.26
CA SER A 131 -8.02 9.62 13.96
C SER A 131 -6.90 8.74 14.54
N ALA A 132 -7.26 7.57 15.08
CA ALA A 132 -6.26 6.62 15.59
C ALA A 132 -5.22 6.29 14.49
N ARG A 133 -5.69 6.13 13.24
CA ARG A 133 -4.85 5.95 12.05
C ARG A 133 -3.82 7.07 11.88
N LYS A 134 -4.22 8.34 11.99
CA LYS A 134 -3.29 9.47 11.89
C LYS A 134 -2.15 9.35 12.90
N LYS A 135 -2.46 9.03 14.16
CA LYS A 135 -1.43 8.88 15.21
C LYS A 135 -0.45 7.75 14.89
N LEU A 136 -0.96 6.61 14.44
CA LEU A 136 -0.13 5.46 14.09
C LEU A 136 0.77 5.76 12.88
N MET A 137 0.23 6.45 11.87
CA MET A 137 1.02 6.94 10.74
C MET A 137 2.10 7.92 11.16
N ASP A 138 1.82 8.84 12.09
CA ASP A 138 2.81 9.80 12.58
C ASP A 138 3.93 9.10 13.37
N VAL A 139 3.61 8.06 14.15
CA VAL A 139 4.61 7.21 14.83
C VAL A 139 5.45 6.45 13.82
N LEU A 140 4.81 5.80 12.83
CA LEU A 140 5.50 5.07 11.78
C LEU A 140 6.47 5.99 11.02
N LYS A 141 6.02 7.18 10.59
CA LYS A 141 6.87 8.19 9.94
C LYS A 141 8.07 8.56 10.78
N LYS A 142 7.87 8.79 12.09
CA LYS A 142 8.97 9.13 12.99
C LYS A 142 10.03 8.04 13.02
N ASN A 143 9.62 6.78 13.12
CA ASN A 143 10.54 5.64 13.18
C ASN A 143 11.24 5.36 11.84
N LEU A 144 10.60 5.70 10.71
CA LEU A 144 11.17 5.51 9.37
C LEU A 144 12.26 6.53 9.01
N LYS A 145 12.35 7.66 9.72
CA LYS A 145 13.40 8.66 9.50
C LYS A 145 14.80 8.11 9.72
N ASP A 146 14.94 7.14 10.62
CA ASP A 146 16.23 6.51 10.92
C ASP A 146 16.72 5.60 9.76
N PHE A 147 15.88 5.38 8.75
CA PHE A 147 16.12 4.46 7.62
C PHE A 147 16.08 5.15 6.24
N SER A 148 15.83 6.47 6.18
CA SER A 148 15.75 7.24 4.92
C SER A 148 17.11 7.75 4.46
#